data_AF-A0A924MUR6-F1
#
_entry.id   AF-A0A924MUR6-F1
#
_cell.length_a   1.000
_cell.length_b   1.000
_cell.length_c   1.000
_cell.angle_alpha   90.00
_cell.angle_beta   90.00
_cell.angle_gamma   90.00
#
_symmetry.space_group_name_H-M   'P 1'
#
loop_
_entity.id
_entity.type
_entity.pdbx_description
1 polymer ?
#
loop_
_entity_poly.entity_id
_entity_poly.type
_entity_poly.pdbx_seq_one_letter_code
_entity_poly.pdbx_strand_id
1 'polypeptide(L)'
;MEGMSGFWGQSDFISRTVGLLLLAMSVSSWVIIFWKGWLLRRAATDIQRGVAAFWSSADVSEGRARLLATDRQAVLLPLVDAALLQPPRG
;
A
#
# COMPACT_ATOMS: atom_id res chain seq x y z
N MET A 1 -45.12 -16.66 -6.16
CA MET A 1 -43.78 -16.40 -5.57
C MET A 1 -42.91 -17.67 -5.56
N GLU A 2 -43.10 -18.61 -6.49
CA GLU A 2 -42.41 -19.93 -6.48
C GLU A 2 -41.22 -20.07 -7.45
N GLY A 3 -40.91 -19.03 -8.25
CA GLY A 3 -39.93 -19.14 -9.33
C GLY A 3 -38.46 -19.18 -8.88
N MET A 4 -38.14 -18.63 -7.70
CA MET A 4 -36.76 -18.58 -7.21
C MET A 4 -36.39 -19.84 -6.40
N SER A 5 -37.31 -20.38 -5.60
CA SER A 5 -37.04 -21.54 -4.75
C SER A 5 -36.81 -22.82 -5.55
N GLY A 6 -37.55 -23.05 -6.64
CA GLY A 6 -37.37 -24.22 -7.52
C GLY A 6 -36.00 -24.28 -8.21
N PHE A 7 -35.42 -23.12 -8.54
CA PHE A 7 -34.10 -23.03 -9.19
C PHE A 7 -32.95 -23.45 -8.27
N TRP A 8 -33.09 -23.24 -6.95
CA TRP A 8 -32.09 -23.63 -5.95
C TRP A 8 -32.21 -25.10 -5.51
N GLY A 9 -33.42 -25.69 -5.63
CA GLY A 9 -33.67 -27.11 -5.35
C GLY A 9 -33.14 -28.06 -6.43
N GLN A 10 -33.08 -27.61 -7.70
CA GLN A 10 -32.59 -28.39 -8.85
C GLN A 10 -31.11 -28.11 -9.19
N SER A 11 -30.42 -27.23 -8.45
CA SER A 11 -29.05 -26.86 -8.79
C SER A 11 -28.07 -27.98 -8.45
N ASP A 12 -27.44 -28.58 -9.46
CA ASP A 12 -26.34 -29.52 -9.28
C ASP A 12 -25.19 -28.90 -8.46
N PHE A 13 -24.47 -29.72 -7.70
CA PHE A 13 -23.32 -29.31 -6.86
C PHE A 13 -22.29 -28.47 -7.63
N ILE A 14 -22.14 -28.74 -8.93
CA ILE A 14 -21.28 -28.01 -9.87
C ILE A 14 -21.71 -26.53 -9.98
N SER A 15 -23.00 -26.26 -10.16
CA SER A 15 -23.51 -24.88 -10.28
C SER A 15 -23.30 -24.07 -9.00
N ARG A 16 -23.47 -24.69 -7.83
CA ARG A 16 -23.18 -24.05 -6.53
C ARG A 16 -21.70 -23.71 -6.39
N THR A 17 -20.82 -24.64 -6.78
CA THR A 17 -19.37 -24.45 -6.71
C THR A 17 -18.89 -23.34 -7.64
N VAL A 18 -19.37 -23.31 -8.89
CA VAL A 18 -19.04 -22.24 -9.84
C VAL A 18 -19.54 -20.89 -9.34
N GLY A 19 -20.75 -20.82 -8.79
CA GLY A 19 -21.29 -19.60 -8.19
C GLY A 19 -20.43 -19.07 -7.04
N LEU A 20 -19.99 -19.96 -6.14
CA LEU A 20 -19.06 -19.60 -5.06
C LEU A 20 -17.70 -19.16 -5.57
N LEU A 21 -17.17 -19.80 -6.61
CA LEU A 21 -15.88 -19.44 -7.20
C LEU A 21 -15.92 -18.04 -7.83
N LEU A 22 -16.97 -17.75 -8.60
CA LEU A 22 -17.17 -16.42 -9.19
C LEU A 22 -17.34 -15.33 -8.13
N LEU A 23 -18.08 -15.63 -7.06
CA LEU A 23 -18.22 -14.74 -5.92
C LEU A 23 -16.86 -14.48 -5.25
N ALA A 24 -16.10 -15.54 -4.96
CA ALA A 24 -14.78 -15.43 -4.34
C ALA A 24 -13.81 -14.62 -5.20
N MET A 25 -13.81 -14.83 -6.52
CA MET A 25 -12.98 -14.08 -7.46
C MET A 25 -13.35 -12.59 -7.46
N SER A 26 -14.65 -12.27 -7.46
CA SER A 26 -15.15 -10.90 -7.39
C SER A 26 -14.73 -10.19 -6.09
N VAL A 27 -14.97 -10.84 -4.94
CA VAL A 27 -14.62 -10.29 -3.63
C VAL A 27 -13.11 -10.09 -3.50
N SER A 28 -12.31 -11.05 -3.98
CA SER A 28 -10.85 -10.95 -3.96
C SER A 28 -10.34 -9.75 -4.78
N SER A 29 -10.93 -9.50 -5.95
CA SER A 29 -10.60 -8.35 -6.78
C SER A 29 -10.87 -7.03 -6.05
N TRP A 30 -12.04 -6.89 -5.44
CA TRP A 30 -12.39 -5.71 -4.64
C TRP A 30 -11.45 -5.50 -3.46
N VAL A 31 -11.14 -6.56 -2.72
CA VAL A 31 -10.20 -6.50 -1.59
C VAL A 31 -8.82 -6.01 -2.05
N ILE A 32 -8.30 -6.51 -3.17
CA ILE A 32 -7.01 -6.08 -3.71
C ILE A 32 -7.04 -4.63 -4.17
N ILE A 33 -8.12 -4.20 -4.84
CA ILE A 33 -8.29 -2.81 -5.28
C ILE A 33 -8.27 -1.86 -4.09
N PHE A 34 -9.05 -2.15 -3.04
CA PHE A 34 -9.05 -1.35 -1.82
C PHE A 34 -7.70 -1.38 -1.10
N TRP A 35 -7.09 -2.56 -0.98
CA TRP A 35 -5.80 -2.72 -0.33
C TRP A 35 -4.71 -1.90 -1.02
N LYS A 36 -4.56 -2.03 -2.34
CA LYS A 36 -3.55 -1.27 -3.10
C LYS A 36 -3.84 0.22 -3.07
N GLY A 37 -5.09 0.63 -3.21
CA GLY A 37 -5.48 2.04 -3.11
C GLY A 37 -5.14 2.63 -1.75
N TRP A 38 -5.40 1.89 -0.67
CA TRP A 38 -5.08 2.33 0.69
C TRP A 38 -3.57 2.35 0.95
N LEU A 39 -2.84 1.34 0.49
CA LEU A 39 -1.38 1.27 0.59
C LEU A 39 -0.70 2.44 -0.11
N LEU A 40 -1.14 2.79 -1.32
CA LEU A 40 -0.60 3.93 -2.08
C LEU A 40 -0.90 5.26 -1.39
N ARG A 41 -2.14 5.46 -0.92
CA ARG A 41 -2.51 6.67 -0.17
C ARG A 41 -1.73 6.80 1.14
N ARG A 42 -1.57 5.69 1.87
CA ARG A 42 -0.79 5.66 3.10
C ARG A 42 0.68 5.97 2.84
N ALA A 43 1.30 5.31 1.87
CA ALA A 43 2.68 5.58 1.49
C ALA A 43 2.88 7.05 1.07
N ALA A 44 1.96 7.60 0.27
CA ALA A 44 2.02 9.02 -0.11
C ALA A 44 1.93 9.96 1.10
N THR A 45 1.04 9.65 2.06
CA THR A 45 0.89 10.45 3.29
C THR A 45 2.12 10.33 4.19
N ASP A 46 2.67 9.13 4.33
CA ASP A 46 3.84 8.85 5.16
C ASP A 46 5.10 9.52 4.57
N ILE A 47 5.27 9.53 3.25
CA ILE A 47 6.34 10.26 2.56
C ILE A 47 6.19 11.77 2.75
N GLN A 48 4.98 12.32 2.54
CA GLN A 48 4.75 13.76 2.73
C GLN A 48 5.07 14.20 4.16
N ARG A 49 4.70 13.39 5.16
CA ARG A 49 5.02 13.66 6.57
C ARG A 49 6.51 13.52 6.87
N GLY A 50 7.17 12.47 6.36
CA GLY A 50 8.61 12.26 6.55
C GLY A 50 9.47 13.35 5.90
N VAL A 51 9.10 13.76 4.68
CA VAL A 51 9.77 14.84 3.94
C VAL A 51 9.52 16.19 4.60
N ALA A 52 8.28 16.51 5.01
CA ALA A 52 7.99 17.74 5.73
C ALA A 52 8.75 17.82 7.07
N ALA A 53 8.85 16.70 7.80
CA ALA A 53 9.61 16.65 9.05
C ALA A 53 11.12 16.88 8.83
N PHE A 54 11.69 16.35 7.74
CA PHE A 54 13.08 16.59 7.35
C PHE A 54 13.33 18.07 7.00
N TRP A 55 12.49 18.66 6.13
CA TRP A 55 12.63 20.06 5.72
C TRP A 55 12.30 21.06 6.83
N SER A 56 11.61 20.65 7.90
CA SER A 56 11.38 21.47 9.09
C SER A 56 12.55 21.51 10.08
N SER A 57 13.61 20.72 9.85
CA SER A 57 14.79 20.70 10.71
C SER A 57 15.70 21.91 10.44
N ALA A 58 16.39 22.41 11.48
CA ALA A 58 17.21 23.60 11.37
C ALA A 58 18.54 23.36 10.63
N ASP A 59 18.99 22.11 10.58
CA ASP A 59 20.25 21.71 9.96
C ASP A 59 20.15 20.28 9.39
N VAL A 60 20.94 19.97 8.35
CA VAL A 60 20.93 18.68 7.63
C VAL A 60 21.29 17.52 8.57
N SER A 61 22.14 17.79 9.56
CA SER A 61 22.52 16.83 10.61
C SER A 61 21.35 16.46 11.53
N GLU A 62 20.50 17.43 11.90
CA GLU A 62 19.30 17.22 12.71
C GLU A 62 18.19 16.53 11.89
N GLY A 63 18.05 16.89 10.61
CA GLY A 63 17.18 16.22 9.66
C GLY A 63 17.51 14.74 9.49
N ARG A 64 18.81 14.38 9.41
CA ARG A 64 19.29 13.00 9.35
C ARG A 64 18.93 12.21 10.61
N ALA A 65 19.05 12.80 11.80
CA ALA A 65 18.69 12.15 13.06
C ALA A 65 17.17 11.91 13.19
N ARG A 66 16.34 12.86 12.74
CA ARG A 66 14.87 12.68 12.71
C ARG A 66 14.42 11.70 11.63
N LEU A 67 15.12 11.64 10.49
CA LEU A 67 14.91 10.61 9.47
C LEU A 67 15.27 9.22 9.99
N LEU A 68 16.37 9.03 10.74
CA LEU A 68 16.68 7.75 11.40
C LEU A 68 15.54 7.23 12.28
N ALA A 69 14.84 8.12 12.97
CA ALA A 69 13.72 7.75 13.84
C ALA A 69 12.43 7.43 13.07
N THR A 70 12.27 7.97 11.86
CA THR A 70 11.01 7.89 11.08
C THR A 70 11.11 6.92 9.89
N ASP A 71 12.30 6.74 9.33
CA ASP A 71 12.59 5.92 8.15
C ASP A 71 12.68 4.43 8.52
N ARG A 72 11.51 3.85 8.81
CA ARG A 72 11.35 2.43 9.12
C ARG A 72 11.70 1.51 7.94
N GLN A 73 11.88 2.05 6.74
CA GLN A 73 12.14 1.30 5.51
C GLN A 73 13.55 1.54 4.94
N ALA A 74 14.38 2.35 5.60
CA ALA A 74 15.78 2.63 5.23
C ALA A 74 15.95 3.13 3.77
N VAL A 75 14.97 3.85 3.23
CA VAL A 75 14.99 4.32 1.84
C VAL A 75 15.62 5.70 1.72
N LEU A 76 15.48 6.54 2.75
CA LEU A 76 15.87 7.94 2.72
C LEU A 76 17.29 8.17 3.21
N LEU A 77 17.75 7.36 4.17
CA LEU A 77 19.14 7.38 4.67
C LEU A 77 20.23 7.27 3.60
N PRO A 78 20.20 6.26 2.68
CA PRO A 78 21.23 6.14 1.66
C PRO A 78 21.24 7.32 0.67
N LEU A 79 20.11 7.97 0.43
CA LEU A 79 20.03 9.18 -0.42
C LEU A 79 20.66 10.40 0.26
N VAL A 80 20.42 10.57 1.57
CA VAL A 80 21.06 11.65 2.35
C VAL A 80 22.56 11.42 2.43
N ASP A 81 23.00 10.19 2.71
CA ASP A 81 24.43 9.86 2.77
C ASP A 81 25.08 10.05 1.38
N ALA A 82 24.42 9.69 0.28
CA ALA A 82 24.91 9.96 -1.08
C ALA A 82 24.99 11.46 -1.41
N ALA A 83 24.03 12.26 -0.96
CA ALA A 83 24.05 13.71 -1.14
C ALA A 83 25.18 14.39 -0.34
N LEU A 84 25.46 13.88 0.87
CA LEU A 84 26.57 14.33 1.71
C LEU A 84 27.93 13.87 1.17
N LEU A 85 27.97 12.75 0.46
CA LEU A 85 29.18 12.18 -0.14
C LEU A 85 29.69 12.91 -1.39
N GLN A 86 29.00 13.94 -1.88
CA GLN A 86 29.38 14.87 -2.96
C GLN A 86 30.47 14.33 -3.93
N PRO A 87 30.11 13.85 -5.15
CA PRO A 87 31.10 13.35 -6.10
C PRO A 87 32.19 14.40 -6.34
N PRO A 88 33.46 14.00 -6.51
CA PRO A 88 34.54 14.95 -6.78
C PRO A 88 34.13 15.81 -7.97
N ARG A 89 34.06 17.13 -7.74
CA ARG A 89 33.79 18.12 -8.78
C ARG A 89 34.95 18.03 -9.78
N GLY A 90 34.73 17.31 -10.87
CA GLY A 90 35.51 17.45 -12.10
C GLY A 90 35.11 18.70 -12.85
#